data_AF-A0A4Q5QPB2-F1
#
_entry.id   AF-A0A4Q5QPB2-F1
#
_cell.length_a   1.000
_cell.length_b   1.000
_cell.length_c   1.000
_cell.angle_alpha   90.00
_cell.angle_beta   90.00
_cell.angle_gamma   90.00
#
_symmetry.space_group_name_H-M   'P 1'
#
loop_
_entity.id
_entity.type
_entity.pdbx_description
1 polymer ?
#
loop_
_entity_poly.entity_id
_entity_poly.type
_entity_poly.pdbx_seq_one_letter_code
_entity_poly.pdbx_strand_id
1 'polypeptide(L)'
;MAAGFWQANPTLTVQQVISFLKRSGSQALAPDNSLGYGIPNFVTAYNLAHPTAPLATLQAATLAQLQVYPNPSHDEDLLLNLPADLRGAALQVRFYDARGAVVAEQQLPASAAATVALRPGALRQGVYTCTVQSAKVAPRALRFVKL
;
A
#
# COMPACT_ATOMS: atom_id res chain seq x y z
N MET A 1 20.65 9.46 -6.87
CA MET A 1 19.27 9.98 -7.02
C MET A 1 19.10 10.84 -8.28
N ALA A 2 19.85 11.94 -8.46
CA ALA A 2 19.68 12.86 -9.60
C ALA A 2 19.73 12.16 -10.98
N ALA A 3 20.71 11.27 -11.19
CA ALA A 3 20.80 10.47 -12.42
C ALA A 3 19.55 9.60 -12.65
N GLY A 4 19.04 8.93 -11.61
CA GLY A 4 17.83 8.12 -11.71
C GLY A 4 16.57 8.95 -12.02
N PHE A 5 16.49 10.17 -11.49
CA PHE A 5 15.38 11.08 -11.81
C PHE A 5 15.45 11.51 -13.29
N TRP A 6 16.64 11.81 -13.80
CA TRP A 6 16.80 12.17 -15.21
C TRP A 6 16.56 10.97 -16.15
N GLN A 7 17.01 9.78 -15.77
CA GLN A 7 16.73 8.54 -16.50
C GLN A 7 15.23 8.24 -16.58
N ALA A 8 14.48 8.50 -15.51
CA ALA A 8 13.02 8.37 -15.50
C ALA A 8 12.30 9.45 -16.32
N ASN A 9 13.00 10.53 -16.71
CA ASN A 9 12.44 11.70 -17.36
C ASN A 9 13.34 12.19 -18.52
N PRO A 10 13.54 11.37 -19.58
CA PRO A 10 14.52 11.66 -20.63
C PRO A 10 14.17 12.90 -21.47
N THR A 11 12.92 13.35 -21.44
CA THR A 11 12.45 14.55 -22.15
C THR A 11 12.75 15.85 -21.41
N LEU A 12 13.17 15.79 -20.13
CA LEU A 12 13.50 16.98 -19.36
C LEU A 12 14.91 17.48 -19.71
N THR A 13 15.01 18.80 -19.86
CA THR A 13 16.28 19.50 -19.94
C THR A 13 16.99 19.50 -18.58
N VAL A 14 18.31 19.68 -18.59
CA VAL A 14 19.13 19.77 -17.37
C VAL A 14 18.61 20.85 -16.41
N GLN A 15 18.17 21.99 -16.92
CA GLN A 15 17.62 23.07 -16.09
C GLN A 15 16.31 22.69 -15.41
N GLN A 16 15.43 21.96 -16.10
CA GLN A 16 14.20 21.44 -15.52
C GLN A 16 14.50 20.39 -14.46
N VAL A 17 15.44 19.48 -14.72
CA VAL A 17 15.90 18.48 -13.73
C VAL A 17 16.38 19.15 -12.45
N ILE A 18 17.24 20.16 -12.55
CA ILE A 18 17.74 20.92 -11.39
C ILE A 18 16.59 21.61 -10.66
N SER A 19 15.67 22.24 -11.40
CA SER A 19 14.51 22.95 -10.84
C SER A 19 13.60 22.01 -10.03
N PHE A 20 13.24 20.85 -10.58
CA PHE A 20 12.39 19.88 -9.88
C PHE A 20 13.09 19.30 -8.64
N LEU A 21 14.39 19.01 -8.72
CA LEU A 21 15.15 18.52 -7.57
C LEU A 21 15.23 19.57 -6.46
N LYS A 22 15.48 20.85 -6.79
CA LYS A 22 15.49 21.95 -5.80
C LYS A 22 14.12 22.13 -5.13
N ARG A 23 13.05 22.12 -5.93
CA ARG A 23 11.67 22.23 -5.43
C ARG A 23 11.23 21.04 -4.58
N SER A 24 11.85 19.88 -4.78
CA SER A 24 11.61 18.68 -3.98
C SER A 24 12.41 18.62 -2.67
N GLY A 25 13.31 19.57 -2.44
CA GLY A 25 14.20 19.59 -1.29
C GLY A 25 13.48 19.82 0.04
N SER A 26 14.00 19.26 1.12
CA SER A 26 13.45 19.43 2.47
C SER A 26 13.39 20.89 2.95
N GLN A 27 14.21 21.77 2.37
CA GLN A 27 14.26 23.21 2.64
C GLN A 27 13.90 24.04 1.39
N ALA A 28 13.11 23.49 0.46
CA ALA A 28 12.81 24.12 -0.82
C ALA A 28 12.25 25.55 -0.67
N LEU A 29 11.49 25.82 0.40
CA LEU A 29 10.87 27.12 0.68
C LEU A 29 11.79 28.09 1.43
N ALA A 30 12.83 27.59 2.11
CA ALA A 30 13.72 28.38 2.95
C ALA A 30 15.15 27.83 2.86
N PRO A 31 15.84 28.02 1.72
CA PRO A 31 17.19 27.52 1.55
C PRO A 31 18.16 28.27 2.45
N ASP A 32 19.17 27.57 2.94
CA ASP A 32 20.23 28.14 3.79
C ASP A 32 21.62 27.92 3.19
N ASN A 33 22.64 28.51 3.80
CA ASN A 33 24.02 28.36 3.32
C ASN A 33 24.66 27.03 3.76
N SER A 34 24.00 26.25 4.62
CA SER A 34 24.54 24.99 5.16
C SER A 34 24.16 23.79 4.30
N LEU A 35 22.87 23.68 3.93
CA LEU A 35 22.28 22.57 3.18
C LEU A 35 21.60 23.04 1.89
N GLY A 36 21.54 24.35 1.63
CA GLY A 36 20.89 24.89 0.45
C GLY A 36 19.39 24.59 0.48
N TYR A 37 18.87 24.03 -0.61
CA TYR A 37 17.47 23.60 -0.71
C TYR A 37 17.16 22.33 0.12
N GLY A 38 18.13 21.80 0.87
CA GLY A 38 17.97 20.60 1.69
C GLY A 38 18.10 19.30 0.89
N ILE A 39 17.57 18.22 1.46
CA ILE A 39 17.69 16.86 0.89
C ILE A 39 16.59 16.66 -0.16
N PRO A 40 16.91 16.41 -1.44
CA PRO A 40 15.91 16.18 -2.48
C PRO A 40 15.10 14.90 -2.26
N ASN A 41 13.80 14.92 -2.58
CA ASN A 41 12.91 13.76 -2.51
C ASN A 41 12.43 13.31 -3.90
N PHE A 42 12.57 12.02 -4.21
CA PHE A 42 12.39 11.50 -5.58
C PHE A 42 10.93 11.49 -5.96
N VAL A 43 10.09 11.00 -5.05
CA VAL A 43 8.65 10.92 -5.23
C VAL A 43 8.07 12.32 -5.39
N THR A 44 8.51 13.27 -4.56
CA THR A 44 8.09 14.67 -4.68
C THR A 44 8.55 15.29 -6.01
N ALA A 45 9.82 15.12 -6.40
CA ALA A 45 10.32 15.64 -7.67
C ALA A 45 9.56 15.04 -8.87
N TYR A 46 9.27 13.74 -8.85
CA TYR A 46 8.52 13.06 -9.89
C TYR A 46 7.09 13.56 -9.96
N ASN A 47 6.40 13.68 -8.82
CA ASN A 47 5.02 14.16 -8.78
C ASN A 47 4.89 15.63 -9.21
N LEU A 48 5.93 16.45 -8.98
CA LEU A 48 5.99 17.81 -9.51
C LEU A 48 6.17 17.85 -11.03
N ALA A 49 6.87 16.88 -11.61
CA ALA A 49 7.07 16.77 -13.06
C ALA A 49 5.86 16.11 -13.76
N HIS A 50 5.11 15.24 -13.07
CA HIS A 50 3.97 14.46 -13.60
C HIS A 50 2.69 14.70 -12.78
N PRO A 51 2.08 15.90 -12.85
CA PRO A 51 0.89 16.21 -12.05
C PRO A 51 -0.34 15.37 -12.43
N THR A 52 -0.41 14.86 -13.65
CA THR A 52 -1.51 14.03 -14.16
C THR A 52 -1.34 12.54 -13.87
N ALA A 53 -0.13 12.10 -13.48
CA ALA A 53 0.19 10.71 -13.18
C ALA A 53 1.19 10.62 -12.00
N PRO A 54 0.81 11.08 -10.80
CA PRO A 54 1.70 11.07 -9.65
C PRO A 54 1.96 9.63 -9.16
N LEU A 55 3.17 9.38 -8.68
CA LEU A 55 3.49 8.21 -7.89
C LEU A 55 2.70 8.25 -6.58
N ALA A 56 2.20 7.09 -6.17
CA ALA A 56 1.49 6.94 -4.91
C ALA A 56 2.39 7.37 -3.73
N THR A 57 1.88 8.27 -2.89
CA THR A 57 2.49 8.56 -1.60
C THR A 57 2.07 7.49 -0.59
N LEU A 58 2.92 7.19 0.38
CA LEU A 58 2.65 6.16 1.40
C LEU A 58 1.29 6.36 2.08
N GLN A 59 0.88 7.61 2.36
CA GLN A 59 -0.44 7.93 2.93
C GLN A 59 -1.61 7.54 2.00
N ALA A 60 -1.53 7.86 0.71
CA ALA A 60 -2.60 7.56 -0.24
C ALA A 60 -2.76 6.04 -0.44
N ALA A 61 -1.65 5.30 -0.36
CA ALA A 61 -1.65 3.85 -0.44
C ALA A 61 -2.37 3.24 0.78
N THR A 62 -2.10 3.72 2.00
CA THR A 62 -2.68 3.13 3.23
C THR A 62 -4.19 3.31 3.38
N LEU A 63 -4.79 4.41 2.90
CA LEU A 63 -6.21 4.69 3.13
C LEU A 63 -7.17 3.90 2.22
N ALA A 64 -6.66 3.31 1.14
CA ALA A 64 -7.45 2.56 0.16
C ALA A 64 -7.08 1.07 0.09
N GLN A 65 -6.21 0.58 0.97
CA GLN A 65 -5.71 -0.79 0.92
C GLN A 65 -6.48 -1.71 1.85
N LEU A 66 -6.68 -2.93 1.35
CA LEU A 66 -7.15 -4.08 2.11
C LEU A 66 -6.09 -4.45 3.15
N GLN A 67 -6.44 -4.43 4.44
CA GLN A 67 -5.50 -4.67 5.53
C GLN A 67 -6.08 -5.65 6.55
N VAL A 68 -5.24 -6.46 7.18
CA VAL A 68 -5.62 -7.32 8.31
C VAL A 68 -4.86 -6.88 9.56
N TYR A 69 -5.59 -6.77 10.67
CA TYR A 69 -5.05 -6.43 11.97
C TYR A 69 -5.68 -7.30 13.07
N PRO A 70 -4.97 -7.59 14.18
CA PRO A 70 -3.56 -7.27 14.40
C PRO A 70 -2.63 -8.12 13.51
N ASN A 71 -1.51 -7.53 13.08
CA ASN A 71 -0.42 -8.23 12.41
C ASN A 71 0.90 -7.75 13.03
N PRO A 72 1.63 -8.58 13.80
CA PRO A 72 1.38 -10.00 14.03
C PRO A 72 0.14 -10.29 14.90
N SER A 73 -0.55 -11.41 14.67
CA SER A 73 -1.72 -11.82 15.45
C SER A 73 -1.35 -12.83 16.55
N HIS A 74 -1.93 -12.65 17.73
CA HIS A 74 -1.77 -13.56 18.88
C HIS A 74 -3.02 -14.43 19.08
N ASP A 75 -4.20 -13.86 18.89
CA ASP A 75 -5.49 -14.55 19.05
C ASP A 75 -6.06 -15.04 17.71
N GLU A 76 -7.22 -15.70 17.76
CA GLU A 76 -7.96 -16.18 16.58
C GLU A 76 -8.79 -15.09 15.89
N ASP A 77 -9.03 -13.97 16.58
CA ASP A 77 -9.78 -12.84 16.06
C ASP A 77 -8.89 -11.95 15.19
N LEU A 78 -9.17 -11.96 13.89
CA LEU A 78 -8.56 -11.06 12.92
C LEU A 78 -9.63 -10.07 12.42
N LEU A 79 -9.23 -8.84 12.16
CA LEU A 79 -10.09 -7.82 11.61
C LEU A 79 -9.57 -7.43 10.23
N LEU A 80 -10.45 -7.49 9.23
CA LEU A 80 -10.18 -7.12 7.86
C LEU A 80 -10.77 -5.73 7.60
N ASN A 81 -9.91 -4.76 7.29
CA ASN A 81 -10.32 -3.46 6.80
C ASN A 81 -10.62 -3.54 5.30
N LEU A 82 -11.88 -3.32 4.93
CA LEU A 82 -12.39 -3.39 3.57
C LEU A 82 -12.33 -2.01 2.88
N PRO A 83 -11.66 -1.92 1.72
CA PRO A 83 -11.67 -0.72 0.90
C PRO A 83 -13.06 -0.53 0.27
N ALA A 84 -13.39 0.70 -0.11
CA ALA A 84 -14.74 1.08 -0.52
C ALA A 84 -15.27 0.26 -1.72
N ASP A 85 -14.38 -0.17 -2.62
CA ASP A 85 -14.72 -0.97 -3.80
C ASP A 85 -15.17 -2.42 -3.48
N LEU A 86 -14.86 -2.93 -2.28
CA LEU A 86 -15.26 -4.26 -1.82
C LEU A 86 -16.45 -4.23 -0.84
N ARG A 87 -16.95 -3.04 -0.47
CA ARG A 87 -18.09 -2.90 0.43
C ARG A 87 -19.40 -3.20 -0.30
N GLY A 88 -20.32 -3.87 0.37
CA GLY A 88 -21.64 -4.22 -0.19
C GLY A 88 -21.63 -5.38 -1.19
N ALA A 89 -20.50 -6.07 -1.36
CA ALA A 89 -20.41 -7.29 -2.16
C ALA A 89 -20.19 -8.51 -1.27
N ALA A 90 -20.72 -9.67 -1.66
CA ALA A 90 -20.34 -10.92 -1.02
C ALA A 90 -18.87 -11.23 -1.34
N LEU A 91 -18.10 -11.57 -0.32
CA LEU A 91 -16.66 -11.82 -0.43
C LEU A 91 -16.35 -13.26 -0.04
N GLN A 92 -15.46 -13.89 -0.78
CA GLN A 92 -14.88 -15.18 -0.43
C GLN A 92 -13.44 -14.93 0.03
N VAL A 93 -13.16 -15.32 1.26
CA VAL A 93 -11.86 -15.15 1.91
C VAL A 93 -11.21 -16.50 2.07
N ARG A 94 -10.01 -16.67 1.53
CA ARG A 94 -9.23 -17.92 1.64
C ARG A 94 -7.89 -17.64 2.31
N PHE A 95 -7.51 -18.51 3.23
CA PHE A 95 -6.24 -18.44 3.94
C PHE A 95 -5.33 -19.55 3.43
N TYR A 96 -4.09 -19.20 3.12
CA TYR A 96 -3.05 -20.09 2.62
C TYR A 96 -1.88 -20.12 3.60
N ASP A 97 -1.33 -21.30 3.86
CA ASP A 97 -0.06 -21.44 4.57
C ASP A 97 1.14 -21.05 3.67
N ALA A 98 2.35 -21.08 4.24
CA ALA A 98 3.59 -20.79 3.52
C ALA A 98 3.87 -21.74 2.33
N ARG A 99 3.19 -22.89 2.25
CA ARG A 99 3.29 -23.87 1.14
C ARG A 99 2.21 -23.64 0.08
N GLY A 100 1.32 -22.67 0.27
CA GLY A 100 0.19 -22.41 -0.61
C GLY A 100 -1.00 -23.35 -0.40
N ALA A 101 -1.03 -24.14 0.67
CA ALA A 101 -2.18 -24.97 1.00
C ALA A 101 -3.29 -24.12 1.63
N VAL A 102 -4.54 -24.30 1.19
CA VAL A 102 -5.71 -23.64 1.79
C VAL A 102 -5.93 -24.22 3.19
N VAL A 103 -5.79 -23.40 4.22
CA VAL A 103 -5.98 -23.79 5.63
C VAL A 103 -7.35 -23.42 6.17
N ALA A 104 -7.98 -22.38 5.62
CA ALA A 104 -9.31 -21.95 6.00
C ALA A 104 -9.99 -21.20 4.84
N GLU A 105 -11.31 -21.26 4.81
CA GLU A 105 -12.14 -20.54 3.85
C GLU A 105 -13.38 -19.99 4.56
N GLN A 106 -13.67 -18.71 4.31
CA GLN A 106 -14.78 -18.00 4.93
C GLN A 106 -15.54 -17.22 3.86
N GLN A 107 -16.86 -17.38 3.82
CA GLN A 107 -17.74 -16.55 3.00
C GLN A 107 -18.27 -15.41 3.88
N LEU A 108 -18.01 -14.18 3.45
CA LEU A 108 -18.54 -12.99 4.10
C LEU A 108 -19.75 -12.49 3.30
N PRO A 109 -20.92 -12.31 3.94
CA PRO A 109 -22.07 -11.72 3.28
C PRO A 109 -21.77 -10.27 2.87
N ALA A 110 -22.58 -9.75 1.95
CA ALA A 110 -22.49 -8.35 1.54
C ALA A 110 -22.66 -7.43 2.76
N SER A 111 -21.57 -6.78 3.15
CA SER A 111 -21.54 -5.88 4.31
C SER A 111 -21.09 -4.49 3.89
N ALA A 112 -21.80 -3.47 4.37
CA ALA A 112 -21.39 -2.08 4.22
C ALA A 112 -20.34 -1.66 5.26
N ALA A 113 -20.01 -2.53 6.22
CA ALA A 113 -19.04 -2.24 7.26
C ALA A 113 -17.64 -2.06 6.67
N ALA A 114 -16.92 -1.05 7.17
CA ALA A 114 -15.52 -0.84 6.80
C ALA A 114 -14.60 -1.91 7.40
N THR A 115 -14.99 -2.56 8.50
CA THR A 115 -14.23 -3.62 9.14
C THR A 115 -15.10 -4.87 9.28
N VAL A 116 -14.53 -6.04 8.99
CA VAL A 116 -15.19 -7.33 9.17
C VAL A 116 -14.29 -8.27 9.96
N ALA A 117 -14.89 -9.00 10.91
CA ALA A 117 -14.18 -10.03 11.66
C ALA A 117 -13.94 -11.28 10.80
N LEU A 118 -12.69 -11.71 10.77
CA LEU A 118 -12.22 -12.95 10.18
C LEU A 118 -11.95 -13.95 11.29
N ARG A 119 -12.42 -15.18 11.10
CA ARG A 119 -12.23 -16.29 12.03
C ARG A 119 -11.63 -17.47 11.25
N PRO A 120 -10.31 -17.43 10.96
CA PRO A 120 -9.64 -18.54 10.28
C PRO A 120 -9.53 -19.82 11.14
N GLY A 121 -9.91 -19.75 12.43
CA GLY A 121 -9.79 -20.84 13.39
C GLY A 121 -8.35 -21.02 13.90
N ALA A 122 -8.06 -22.22 14.40
CA ALA A 122 -6.78 -22.54 15.03
C ALA A 122 -5.64 -22.67 14.01
N LEU A 123 -5.00 -21.54 13.71
CA LEU A 123 -3.78 -21.47 12.90
C LEU A 123 -2.54 -21.72 13.76
N ARG A 124 -1.56 -22.46 13.22
CA ARG A 124 -0.24 -22.63 13.84
C ARG A 124 0.57 -21.35 13.70
N GLN A 125 1.63 -21.20 14.49
CA GLN A 125 2.55 -20.08 14.35
C GLN A 125 3.22 -20.12 12.97
N GLY A 126 3.21 -19.01 12.24
CA GLY A 126 3.75 -18.94 10.89
C GLY A 126 3.25 -17.77 10.05
N VAL A 127 3.69 -17.75 8.80
CA VAL A 127 3.28 -16.73 7.82
C VAL A 127 2.14 -17.28 6.97
N TYR A 128 1.08 -16.48 6.85
CA TYR A 128 -0.12 -16.82 6.08
C TYR A 128 -0.42 -15.76 5.04
N THR A 129 -1.00 -16.19 3.94
CA THR A 129 -1.56 -15.31 2.90
C THR A 129 -3.06 -15.42 2.92
N CYS A 130 -3.76 -14.31 3.03
CA CYS A 130 -5.21 -14.22 2.92
C CYS A 130 -5.56 -13.61 1.57
N THR A 131 -6.41 -14.27 0.79
CA THR A 131 -6.94 -13.72 -0.46
C THR A 131 -8.42 -13.42 -0.30
N VAL A 132 -8.81 -12.21 -0.69
CA VAL A 132 -10.19 -11.75 -0.70
C VAL A 132 -10.62 -11.59 -2.15
N GLN A 133 -11.67 -12.31 -2.55
CA GLN A 133 -12.22 -12.23 -3.90
C GLN A 133 -13.71 -11.91 -3.85
N SER A 134 -14.16 -11.15 -4.85
CA SER A 134 -15.57 -10.83 -5.08
C SER A 134 -15.93 -11.18 -6.52
N ALA A 135 -17.21 -11.42 -6.80
CA ALA A 135 -17.68 -11.66 -8.17
C ALA A 135 -17.39 -10.48 -9.13
N LYS A 136 -17.19 -9.27 -8.60
CA LYS A 136 -16.98 -8.04 -9.39
C LYS A 136 -15.53 -7.54 -9.41
N VAL A 137 -14.65 -8.03 -8.54
CA VAL A 137 -13.31 -7.47 -8.32
C VAL A 137 -12.27 -8.58 -8.31
N ALA A 138 -11.13 -8.31 -8.96
CA ALA A 138 -10.00 -9.23 -9.00
C ALA A 138 -9.55 -9.62 -7.56
N PRO A 139 -9.05 -10.86 -7.38
CA PRO A 139 -8.60 -11.33 -6.08
C PRO A 139 -7.47 -10.46 -5.54
N ARG A 140 -7.60 -9.99 -4.30
CA ARG A 140 -6.57 -9.23 -3.59
C ARG A 140 -5.96 -10.10 -2.50
N ALA A 141 -4.63 -10.17 -2.47
CA ALA A 141 -3.89 -10.95 -1.49
C ALA A 141 -3.24 -10.03 -0.46
N LEU A 142 -3.21 -10.47 0.79
CA LEU A 142 -2.56 -9.81 1.92
C LEU A 142 -1.85 -10.85 2.78
N ARG A 143 -0.76 -10.46 3.41
CA ARG A 143 0.06 -11.35 4.24
C ARG A 143 -0.03 -10.92 5.69
N PHE A 144 -0.12 -11.90 6.59
CA PHE A 144 -0.05 -11.67 8.02
C PHE A 144 0.77 -12.77 8.69
N VAL A 145 1.27 -12.45 9.89
CA VAL A 145 2.07 -13.37 10.71
C VAL A 145 1.24 -13.76 11.92
N LYS A 146 1.10 -15.07 12.16
CA LYS A 146 0.55 -15.64 13.38
C LYS A 146 1.72 -15.99 14.31
N LEU A 147 1.74 -15.40 15.50
CA LEU A 147 2.69 -15.72 16.57
C LEU A 147 2.16 -16.79 17.50
#